data_AF-A0A8H4V049-F1
#
_entry.id   AF-A0A8H4V049-F1
#
_cell.length_a   1.000
_cell.length_b   1.000
_cell.length_c   1.000
_cell.angle_alpha   90.00
_cell.angle_beta   90.00
_cell.angle_gamma   90.00
#
_symmetry.space_group_name_H-M   'P 1'
#
loop_
_entity.id
_entity.type
_entity.pdbx_description
1 polymer ?
#
loop_
_entity_poly.entity_id
_entity_poly.type
_entity_poly.pdbx_seq_one_letter_code
_entity_poly.pdbx_strand_id
1 'polypeptide(L)'
;MAAADSLFPYLRKDPSELPEGEDPFTITTRTGYLPFSLPLKRLPSQFDPVSDLLHDIPILKEDGTPGLLATFGLGPVIDNGGLPDLTSEIDNLVIPGTDKRDMAAITAAFRDYSFIASSYLLEPCWETYSKSTDGGYGLGRQTLPRCIAGPLVKCAEM
;
A
#
# COMPACT_ATOMS: atom_id res chain seq x y z
N MET A 1 -15.13 18.29 -29.64
CA MET A 1 -14.25 18.65 -28.51
C MET A 1 -15.02 18.81 -27.21
N ALA A 2 -16.11 19.59 -27.17
CA ALA A 2 -16.91 19.83 -25.96
C ALA A 2 -17.41 18.57 -25.20
N ALA A 3 -17.67 17.45 -25.89
CA ALA A 3 -18.12 16.21 -25.24
C ALA A 3 -17.04 15.48 -24.43
N ALA A 4 -15.76 15.67 -24.74
CA ALA A 4 -14.67 15.06 -23.99
C ALA A 4 -14.42 15.80 -22.67
N ASP A 5 -14.54 17.13 -22.68
CA ASP A 5 -14.32 17.97 -21.50
C ASP A 5 -15.45 17.82 -20.46
N SER A 6 -16.67 17.43 -20.88
CA SER A 6 -17.75 17.12 -19.95
C SER A 6 -17.59 15.78 -19.24
N LEU A 7 -16.98 14.79 -19.90
CA LEU A 7 -16.75 13.45 -19.33
C LEU A 7 -15.44 13.40 -18.52
N PHE A 8 -14.44 14.17 -18.94
CA PHE A 8 -13.12 14.21 -18.33
C PHE A 8 -12.71 15.66 -18.04
N PRO A 9 -13.26 16.27 -16.97
CA PRO A 9 -13.10 17.70 -16.69
C PRO A 9 -11.65 18.12 -16.41
N TYR A 10 -10.79 17.16 -16.07
CA TYR A 10 -9.38 17.38 -15.77
C TYR A 10 -8.42 16.99 -16.90
N LEU A 11 -8.92 16.41 -18.01
CA LEU A 11 -8.07 15.77 -19.02
C LEU A 11 -6.97 16.68 -19.55
N ARG A 12 -7.26 17.97 -19.76
CA ARG A 12 -6.31 18.95 -20.31
C ARG A 12 -5.75 19.92 -19.26
N LYS A 13 -6.12 19.76 -17.99
CA LYS A 13 -5.62 20.62 -16.92
C LYS A 13 -4.18 20.27 -16.57
N ASP A 14 -3.47 21.25 -16.03
CA ASP A 14 -2.18 20.95 -15.42
C ASP A 14 -2.42 20.15 -14.12
N PRO A 15 -1.66 19.07 -13.86
CA PRO A 15 -1.73 18.29 -12.62
C PRO A 15 -1.72 19.13 -11.34
N SER A 16 -1.02 20.26 -11.34
CA SER A 16 -0.95 21.18 -10.20
C SER A 16 -2.24 21.96 -9.93
N GLU A 17 -3.21 21.94 -10.85
CA GLU A 17 -4.50 22.62 -10.75
C GLU A 17 -5.62 21.70 -10.24
N LEU A 18 -5.34 20.41 -10.03
CA LEU A 18 -6.32 19.46 -9.51
C LEU A 18 -6.57 19.73 -8.02
N PRO A 19 -7.83 19.60 -7.56
CA PRO A 19 -8.17 19.88 -6.18
C PRO A 19 -7.54 18.85 -5.24
N GLU A 20 -7.27 19.28 -4.01
CA GLU A 20 -6.84 18.37 -2.95
C GLU A 20 -7.93 17.31 -2.68
N GLY A 21 -7.49 16.06 -2.48
CA GLY A 21 -8.37 14.90 -2.30
C GLY A 21 -8.95 14.31 -3.57
N GLU A 22 -8.63 14.85 -4.76
CA GLU A 22 -8.94 14.18 -6.01
C GLU A 22 -8.21 12.83 -6.09
N ASP A 23 -8.79 11.84 -6.77
CA ASP A 23 -8.16 10.53 -6.96
C ASP A 23 -6.79 10.71 -7.64
N PRO A 24 -5.67 10.28 -7.00
CA PRO A 24 -4.32 10.45 -7.54
C PRO A 24 -4.15 9.97 -8.98
N PHE A 25 -4.95 9.00 -9.45
CA PHE A 25 -4.90 8.44 -10.80
C PHE A 25 -5.85 9.15 -11.80
N THR A 26 -6.38 10.32 -11.43
CA THR A 26 -7.16 11.16 -12.34
C THR A 26 -6.36 11.46 -13.60
N ILE A 27 -6.90 11.04 -14.74
CA ILE A 27 -6.19 11.06 -16.02
C ILE A 27 -6.05 12.50 -16.53
N THR A 28 -4.81 12.90 -16.78
CA THR A 28 -4.46 14.11 -17.52
C THR A 28 -3.64 13.77 -18.75
N THR A 29 -3.58 14.65 -19.75
CA THR A 29 -2.71 14.49 -20.91
C THR A 29 -1.21 14.58 -20.57
N ARG A 30 -0.86 15.02 -19.35
CA ARG A 30 0.54 15.13 -18.90
C ARG A 30 1.04 13.87 -18.20
N THR A 31 0.21 13.28 -17.34
CA THR A 31 0.58 12.10 -16.53
C THR A 31 0.02 10.79 -17.07
N GLY A 32 -0.96 10.83 -17.98
CA GLY A 32 -1.62 9.63 -18.49
C GLY A 32 -2.27 8.85 -17.35
N TYR A 33 -1.87 7.59 -17.17
CA TYR A 33 -2.32 6.73 -16.07
C TYR A 33 -1.38 6.75 -14.85
N LEU A 34 -0.31 7.54 -14.89
CA LEU A 34 0.52 7.75 -13.70
C LEU A 34 -0.17 8.73 -12.75
N PRO A 35 0.11 8.62 -11.43
CA PRO A 35 -0.38 9.58 -10.47
C PRO A 35 -0.07 11.02 -10.88
N PHE A 36 -1.03 11.92 -10.72
CA PHE A 36 -0.84 13.33 -11.06
C PHE A 36 0.07 14.07 -10.05
N SER A 37 0.29 13.49 -8.87
CA SER A 37 1.18 13.98 -7.82
C SER A 37 2.13 12.88 -7.33
N LEU A 38 3.19 13.25 -6.62
CA LEU A 38 4.09 12.25 -6.05
C LEU A 38 3.36 11.43 -4.97
N PRO A 39 3.50 10.09 -4.95
CA PRO A 39 2.86 9.26 -3.95
C PRO A 39 3.28 9.64 -2.53
N LEU A 40 2.30 9.64 -1.61
CA LEU A 40 2.56 9.87 -0.20
C LEU A 40 3.50 8.77 0.34
N LYS A 41 4.61 9.19 0.96
CA LYS A 41 5.65 8.27 1.47
C LYS A 41 5.34 7.72 2.85
N ARG A 42 4.67 8.51 3.69
CA ARG A 42 4.36 8.20 5.09
C ARG A 42 2.91 8.59 5.36
N LEU A 43 2.18 7.64 5.92
CA LEU A 43 0.83 7.86 6.41
C LEU A 43 0.85 8.68 7.71
N PRO A 44 -0.32 9.17 8.18
CA PRO A 44 -0.45 9.76 9.52
C PRO A 44 0.07 8.83 10.63
N SER A 45 0.45 9.40 11.78
CA SER A 45 1.18 8.68 12.84
C SER A 45 0.45 7.48 13.45
N GLN A 46 -0.88 7.39 13.29
CA GLN A 46 -1.66 6.21 13.66
C GLN A 46 -1.20 4.94 12.90
N PHE A 47 -0.59 5.13 11.72
CA PHE A 47 -0.04 4.09 10.85
C PHE A 47 1.48 3.94 10.98
N ASP A 48 2.11 4.53 11.99
CA ASP A 48 3.54 4.29 12.28
C ASP A 48 3.86 2.79 12.39
N PRO A 49 3.04 1.92 13.04
CA PRO A 49 3.27 0.48 13.05
C PRO A 49 3.36 -0.17 11.65
N VAL A 50 2.62 0.37 10.67
CA VAL A 50 2.66 -0.10 9.26
C VAL A 50 3.96 0.37 8.61
N SER A 51 4.32 1.63 8.82
CA SER A 51 5.54 2.24 8.25
C SER A 51 6.80 1.56 8.79
N ASP A 52 6.85 1.30 10.09
CA ASP A 52 7.95 0.62 10.76
C ASP A 52 8.10 -0.81 10.26
N LEU A 53 6.98 -1.55 10.16
CA LEU A 53 7.00 -2.90 9.59
C LEU A 53 7.50 -2.90 8.14
N LEU A 54 7.01 -1.98 7.30
CA LEU A 54 7.47 -1.85 5.90
C LEU A 54 8.96 -1.53 5.80
N HIS A 55 9.50 -0.75 6.72
CA HIS A 55 10.94 -0.48 6.79
C HIS A 55 11.75 -1.75 7.10
N ASP A 56 11.19 -2.63 7.94
CA ASP A 56 11.86 -3.87 8.36
C ASP A 56 11.64 -5.07 7.45
N ILE A 57 10.63 -5.06 6.56
CA ILE A 57 10.32 -6.17 5.63
C ILE A 57 11.45 -6.55 4.65
N PRO A 58 12.12 -5.62 3.94
CA PRO A 58 12.98 -5.94 2.80
C PRO A 58 14.04 -7.00 3.08
N ILE A 59 14.45 -7.75 2.04
CA ILE A 59 15.59 -8.68 2.15
C ILE A 59 16.86 -7.91 2.56
N LEU A 60 17.12 -6.79 1.87
CA LEU A 60 18.20 -5.86 2.20
C LEU A 60 17.57 -4.50 2.48
N LYS A 61 17.76 -3.98 3.70
CA LYS A 61 17.27 -2.66 4.10
C LYS A 61 18.15 -1.56 3.50
N GLU A 62 17.68 -0.32 3.56
CA GLU A 62 18.41 0.85 3.04
C GLU A 62 19.77 1.06 3.71
N ASP A 63 19.91 0.66 4.98
CA ASP A 63 21.16 0.72 5.74
C ASP A 63 22.13 -0.45 5.43
N GLY A 64 21.75 -1.36 4.54
CA GLY A 64 22.52 -2.54 4.16
C GLY A 64 22.40 -3.71 5.12
N THR A 65 21.59 -3.62 6.17
CA THR A 65 21.34 -4.74 7.09
C THR A 65 20.23 -5.67 6.55
N PRO A 66 20.23 -6.96 6.93
CA PRO A 66 19.14 -7.87 6.56
C PRO A 66 17.83 -7.49 7.25
N GLY A 67 16.72 -7.49 6.51
CA GLY A 67 15.37 -7.35 7.09
C GLY A 67 14.66 -8.69 7.29
N LEU A 68 13.36 -8.63 7.56
CA LEU A 68 12.53 -9.78 7.93
C LEU A 68 12.45 -10.83 6.82
N LEU A 69 12.39 -10.43 5.55
CA LEU A 69 12.35 -11.40 4.44
C LEU A 69 13.70 -12.09 4.18
N ALA A 70 14.81 -11.55 4.67
CA ALA A 70 16.09 -12.26 4.60
C ALA A 70 16.20 -13.40 5.62
N THR A 71 15.45 -13.29 6.72
CA THR A 71 15.46 -14.27 7.82
C THR A 71 14.16 -15.08 7.90
N PHE A 72 13.23 -14.87 6.96
CA PHE A 72 11.90 -15.49 6.93
C PHE A 72 11.09 -15.23 8.21
N GLY A 73 11.27 -14.03 8.78
CA GLY A 73 10.73 -13.63 10.08
C GLY A 73 9.41 -12.84 10.03
N LEU A 74 8.92 -12.44 8.85
CA LEU A 74 7.71 -11.61 8.74
C LEU A 74 6.48 -12.37 9.22
N GLY A 75 6.30 -13.62 8.79
CA GLY A 75 5.18 -14.45 9.22
C GLY A 75 5.06 -14.55 10.75
N PRO A 76 6.11 -15.01 11.45
CA PRO A 76 6.13 -15.05 12.91
C PRO A 76 5.84 -13.71 13.58
N VAL A 77 6.35 -12.59 13.06
CA VAL A 77 6.06 -11.25 13.62
C VAL A 77 4.57 -10.93 13.54
N ILE A 78 3.95 -11.15 12.38
CA ILE A 78 2.51 -10.91 12.18
C ILE A 78 1.66 -11.84 13.04
N ASP A 79 1.97 -13.14 13.03
CA ASP A 79 1.18 -14.16 13.72
C ASP A 79 1.21 -13.96 15.26
N ASN A 80 2.26 -13.32 15.77
CA ASN A 80 2.40 -12.95 17.19
C ASN A 80 1.87 -11.53 17.52
N GLY A 81 1.15 -10.89 16.60
CA GLY A 81 0.50 -9.60 16.84
C GLY A 81 1.41 -8.38 16.65
N GLY A 82 2.49 -8.49 15.87
CA GLY A 82 3.40 -7.38 15.56
C GLY A 82 2.80 -6.27 14.69
N LEU A 83 1.58 -6.46 14.17
CA LEU A 83 0.83 -5.45 13.42
C LEU A 83 -0.59 -5.32 13.99
N PRO A 84 -0.99 -4.14 14.51
CA PRO A 84 -2.36 -3.91 14.97
C PRO A 84 -3.36 -3.89 13.80
N ASP A 85 -4.61 -4.24 14.08
CA ASP A 85 -5.71 -4.09 13.12
C ASP A 85 -6.15 -2.62 13.07
N LEU A 86 -5.72 -1.90 12.04
CA LEU A 86 -6.03 -0.47 11.83
C LEU A 86 -7.18 -0.27 10.84
N THR A 87 -8.07 -1.25 10.66
CA THR A 87 -9.17 -1.14 9.66
C THR A 87 -10.05 0.08 9.90
N SER A 88 -10.34 0.41 11.16
CA SER A 88 -11.15 1.59 11.51
C SER A 88 -10.42 2.91 11.26
N GLU A 89 -9.10 2.93 11.32
CA GLU A 89 -8.32 4.16 11.08
C GLU A 89 -8.34 4.57 9.61
N ILE A 90 -8.67 3.66 8.68
CA ILE A 90 -8.83 3.99 7.25
C ILE A 90 -9.97 5.01 7.06
N ASP A 91 -11.05 4.91 7.85
CA ASP A 91 -12.16 5.88 7.79
C ASP A 91 -11.74 7.29 8.26
N ASN A 92 -10.63 7.39 9.01
CA ASN A 92 -10.10 8.66 9.51
C ASN A 92 -9.12 9.33 8.51
N LEU A 93 -8.85 8.72 7.36
CA LEU A 93 -8.02 9.31 6.30
C LEU A 93 -8.84 10.36 5.51
N VAL A 94 -8.96 11.54 6.11
CA VAL A 94 -9.68 12.70 5.57
C VAL A 94 -8.76 13.91 5.46
N ILE A 95 -9.06 14.81 4.52
CA ILE A 95 -8.30 16.07 4.37
C ILE A 95 -8.54 16.94 5.60
N PRO A 96 -7.49 17.44 6.29
CA PRO A 96 -7.63 18.23 7.50
C PRO A 96 -8.59 19.42 7.35
N GLY A 97 -9.55 19.51 8.26
CA GLY A 97 -10.56 20.59 8.27
C GLY A 97 -11.73 20.38 7.30
N THR A 98 -11.87 19.18 6.73
CA THR A 98 -12.98 18.82 5.84
C THR A 98 -13.52 17.42 6.16
N ASP A 99 -14.70 17.10 5.62
CA ASP A 99 -15.27 15.73 5.65
C ASP A 99 -14.90 14.91 4.39
N LYS A 100 -14.01 15.43 3.53
CA LYS A 100 -13.60 14.74 2.31
C LYS A 100 -12.49 13.75 2.61
N ARG A 101 -12.59 12.58 1.99
CA ARG A 101 -11.53 11.56 2.02
C ARG A 101 -10.23 12.11 1.43
N ASP A 102 -9.12 11.76 2.04
CA ASP A 102 -7.80 11.96 1.48
C ASP A 102 -7.45 10.77 0.59
N MET A 103 -7.80 10.86 -0.69
CA MET A 103 -7.55 9.77 -1.65
C MET A 103 -6.06 9.48 -1.85
N ALA A 104 -5.17 10.45 -1.61
CA ALA A 104 -3.73 10.22 -1.65
C ALA A 104 -3.28 9.35 -0.47
N ALA A 105 -3.78 9.62 0.73
CA ALA A 105 -3.52 8.79 1.91
C ALA A 105 -4.14 7.38 1.79
N ILE A 106 -5.38 7.27 1.32
CA ILE A 106 -6.06 5.97 1.11
C ILE A 106 -5.29 5.13 0.09
N THR A 107 -4.87 5.72 -1.03
CA THR A 107 -4.06 5.04 -2.05
C THR A 107 -2.71 4.59 -1.49
N ALA A 108 -2.07 5.42 -0.65
CA ALA A 108 -0.82 5.04 0.01
C ALA A 108 -1.03 3.88 1.00
N ALA A 109 -2.11 3.89 1.78
CA ALA A 109 -2.47 2.78 2.66
C ALA A 109 -2.72 1.50 1.86
N PHE A 110 -3.47 1.58 0.75
CA PHE A 110 -3.70 0.44 -0.13
C PHE A 110 -2.38 -0.15 -0.66
N ARG A 111 -1.45 0.70 -1.12
CA ARG A 111 -0.11 0.30 -1.56
C ARG A 111 0.66 -0.40 -0.42
N ASP A 112 0.70 0.21 0.75
CA ASP A 112 1.46 -0.24 1.91
C ASP A 112 0.97 -1.61 2.40
N TYR A 113 -0.35 -1.78 2.55
CA TYR A 113 -0.96 -3.08 2.87
C TYR A 113 -0.81 -4.11 1.75
N SER A 114 -0.75 -3.69 0.48
CA SER A 114 -0.49 -4.62 -0.64
C SER A 114 0.93 -5.21 -0.58
N PHE A 115 1.93 -4.40 -0.20
CA PHE A 115 3.30 -4.88 0.02
C PHE A 115 3.37 -5.85 1.20
N ILE A 116 2.71 -5.53 2.32
CA ILE A 116 2.66 -6.42 3.49
C ILE A 116 1.94 -7.73 3.13
N ALA A 117 0.79 -7.66 2.46
CA ALA A 117 -0.01 -8.83 2.11
C ALA A 117 0.74 -9.78 1.17
N SER A 118 1.32 -9.26 0.09
CA SER A 118 2.11 -10.08 -0.84
C SER A 118 3.33 -10.70 -0.16
N SER A 119 4.05 -9.93 0.66
CA SER A 119 5.21 -10.42 1.42
C SER A 119 4.82 -11.52 2.39
N TYR A 120 3.75 -11.34 3.16
CA TYR A 120 3.26 -12.34 4.12
C TYR A 120 2.77 -13.62 3.42
N LEU A 121 1.99 -13.50 2.35
CA LEU A 121 1.46 -14.68 1.64
C LEU A 121 2.58 -15.49 0.97
N LEU A 122 3.59 -14.81 0.40
CA LEU A 122 4.62 -15.43 -0.44
C LEU A 122 5.94 -15.73 0.28
N GLU A 123 6.13 -15.29 1.52
CA GLU A 123 7.36 -15.58 2.29
C GLU A 123 7.70 -17.10 2.36
N PRO A 124 6.76 -18.05 2.56
CA PRO A 124 7.13 -19.48 2.56
C PRO A 124 7.58 -19.94 1.18
N CYS A 125 7.06 -19.32 0.12
CA CYS A 125 7.51 -19.60 -1.23
C CYS A 125 8.96 -19.14 -1.44
N TRP A 126 9.24 -17.93 -0.97
CA TRP A 126 10.57 -17.35 -0.99
C TRP A 126 11.57 -18.18 -0.19
N GLU A 127 11.19 -18.64 1.01
CA GLU A 127 12.00 -19.51 1.85
C GLU A 127 12.33 -20.84 1.15
N THR A 128 11.32 -21.48 0.55
CA THR A 128 11.48 -22.74 -0.17
C THR A 128 12.49 -22.58 -1.30
N TYR A 129 12.27 -21.58 -2.17
CA TYR A 129 13.11 -21.33 -3.33
C TYR A 129 14.55 -20.93 -2.94
N SER A 130 14.70 -20.17 -1.86
CA SER A 130 16.02 -19.74 -1.35
C SER A 130 16.86 -20.89 -0.82
N LYS A 131 16.21 -21.93 -0.27
CA LYS A 131 16.90 -23.12 0.28
C LYS A 131 17.24 -24.14 -0.80
N SER A 132 16.37 -24.34 -1.78
CA SER A 132 16.59 -25.23 -2.93
C SER A 132 15.66 -24.88 -4.08
N THR A 133 16.20 -24.84 -5.30
CA THR A 133 15.44 -24.56 -6.51
C THR A 133 14.80 -25.80 -7.15
N ASP A 134 15.19 -27.00 -6.72
CA ASP A 134 14.81 -28.26 -7.39
C ASP A 134 13.31 -28.59 -7.25
N GLY A 135 12.66 -28.03 -6.22
CA GLY A 135 11.23 -28.17 -5.94
C GLY A 135 10.35 -26.98 -6.40
N GLY A 136 10.93 -25.98 -7.06
CA GLY A 136 10.23 -24.74 -7.41
C GLY A 136 9.89 -23.87 -6.19
N TYR A 137 8.86 -23.03 -6.33
CA TYR A 137 8.49 -22.04 -5.30
C TYR A 137 7.73 -22.63 -4.10
N GLY A 138 7.25 -23.87 -4.12
CA GLY A 138 6.38 -24.37 -3.04
C GLY A 138 5.02 -23.64 -2.97
N LEU A 139 4.40 -23.62 -1.78
CA LEU A 139 3.07 -23.04 -1.56
C LEU A 139 3.13 -21.85 -0.60
N GLY A 140 2.35 -20.82 -0.92
CA GLY A 140 2.18 -19.66 -0.06
C GLY A 140 1.16 -19.92 1.06
N ARG A 141 1.07 -18.96 1.99
CA ARG A 141 0.03 -18.99 3.03
C ARG A 141 -1.35 -18.86 2.36
N GLN A 142 -2.35 -19.58 2.87
CA GLN A 142 -3.70 -19.64 2.29
C GLN A 142 -4.66 -18.61 2.89
N THR A 143 -4.25 -17.95 3.97
CA THR A 143 -5.08 -17.02 4.73
C THR A 143 -4.30 -15.76 5.00
N LEU A 144 -4.96 -14.61 4.83
CA LEU A 144 -4.44 -13.32 5.23
C LEU A 144 -5.02 -12.93 6.60
N PRO A 145 -4.19 -12.62 7.61
CA PRO A 145 -4.65 -12.17 8.92
C PRO A 145 -5.52 -10.91 8.83
N ARG A 146 -6.46 -10.77 9.77
CA ARG A 146 -7.42 -9.66 9.80
C ARG A 146 -6.74 -8.29 9.80
N CYS A 147 -5.64 -8.13 10.54
CA CYS A 147 -4.89 -6.87 10.61
C CYS A 147 -4.28 -6.43 9.28
N ILE A 148 -4.20 -7.32 8.28
CA ILE A 148 -3.76 -6.99 6.92
C ILE A 148 -4.97 -6.97 5.97
N ALA A 149 -5.83 -7.99 6.03
CA ALA A 149 -6.97 -8.14 5.13
C ALA A 149 -8.02 -7.03 5.30
N GLY A 150 -8.31 -6.65 6.54
CA GLY A 150 -9.33 -5.63 6.85
C GLY A 150 -8.98 -4.27 6.24
N PRO A 151 -7.81 -3.68 6.54
CA PRO A 151 -7.41 -2.39 5.97
C PRO A 151 -7.29 -2.45 4.44
N LEU A 152 -6.77 -3.57 3.88
CA LEU A 152 -6.60 -3.73 2.44
C LEU A 152 -7.95 -3.71 1.69
N VAL A 153 -8.93 -4.48 2.16
CA VAL A 153 -10.28 -4.51 1.57
C VAL A 153 -10.95 -3.15 1.73
N LYS A 154 -10.85 -2.55 2.93
CA LYS A 154 -11.46 -1.26 3.22
C LYS A 154 -10.94 -0.16 2.30
N CYS A 155 -9.64 -0.12 2.01
CA CYS A 155 -9.08 0.83 1.04
C CYS A 155 -9.55 0.53 -0.39
N ALA A 156 -9.71 -0.73 -0.78
CA ALA A 156 -10.15 -1.11 -2.12
C ALA A 156 -11.62 -0.79 -2.43
N GLU A 157 -12.47 -0.69 -1.40
CA GLU A 157 -13.88 -0.31 -1.52
C GLU A 157 -14.11 1.20 -1.63
N MET A 158 -13.08 2.01 -1.34
CA MET A 158 -13.18 3.47 -1.26
C MET A 158 -12.88 4.18 -2.57
#